data_AF-A0A661C9J6-F1
#
_entry.id   AF-A0A661C9J6-F1
#
_cell.length_a   1.000
_cell.length_b   1.000
_cell.length_c   1.000
_cell.angle_alpha   90.00
_cell.angle_beta   90.00
_cell.angle_gamma   90.00
#
_symmetry.space_group_name_H-M   'P 1'
#
loop_
_entity.id
_entity.type
_entity.pdbx_description
1 polymer ?
#
loop_
_entity_poly.entity_id
_entity_poly.type
_entity_poly.pdbx_seq_one_letter_code
_entity_poly.pdbx_strand_id
1 'polypeptide(L)'
;MDEINSPVDELAESKLESALIVSVSTDILFPPHQQKDLADLLNKSGIETTHLEIDCPHGHDAFLIDEHNFCPVIADYLGSI
;
A
#
# COMPACT_ATOMS: atom_id res chain seq x y z
N MET A 1 28.75 -2.38 16.95
CA MET A 1 27.93 -1.48 16.12
C MET A 1 27.03 -2.41 15.36
N ASP A 2 25.76 -2.48 15.74
CA ASP A 2 24.80 -3.30 14.99
C ASP A 2 24.71 -2.69 13.59
N GLU A 3 24.92 -3.50 12.55
CA GLU A 3 24.64 -3.09 11.18
C GLU A 3 23.16 -2.73 11.11
N ILE A 4 22.86 -1.49 10.71
CA ILE A 4 21.48 -1.10 10.43
C ILE A 4 21.15 -1.75 9.08
N ASN A 5 20.30 -2.77 9.09
CA ASN A 5 19.78 -3.36 7.87
C ASN A 5 19.01 -2.30 7.06
N SER A 6 19.11 -2.37 5.74
CA SER A 6 18.29 -1.52 4.88
C SER A 6 16.82 -1.89 5.05
N PRO A 7 15.86 -0.94 4.98
CA PRO A 7 14.44 -1.26 4.94
C PRO A 7 14.08 -2.27 3.85
N VAL A 8 14.85 -2.29 2.75
CA VAL A 8 14.67 -3.27 1.67
C VAL A 8 14.97 -4.69 2.16
N ASP A 9 16.07 -4.87 2.91
CA ASP A 9 16.51 -6.17 3.40
C ASP A 9 15.53 -6.70 4.46
N GLU A 10 15.09 -5.83 5.38
CA GLU A 10 14.09 -6.19 6.39
C GLU A 10 12.76 -6.64 5.76
N LEU A 11 12.31 -5.95 4.73
CA LEU A 11 11.09 -6.31 4.01
C LEU A 11 11.28 -7.57 3.15
N ALA A 12 12.46 -7.79 2.57
CA ALA A 12 12.76 -9.02 1.81
C ALA A 12 12.79 -10.26 2.72
N GLU A 13 13.15 -10.10 4.00
CA GLU A 13 13.05 -11.16 5.01
C GLU A 13 11.62 -11.36 5.55
N SER A 14 10.69 -10.47 5.21
CA SER A 14 9.27 -10.68 5.52
C SER A 14 8.74 -11.90 4.76
N LYS A 15 7.73 -12.56 5.33
CA LYS A 15 7.05 -13.71 4.69
C LYS A 15 5.87 -13.27 3.82
N LEU A 16 5.90 -12.04 3.32
CA LEU A 16 4.85 -11.51 2.45
C LEU A 16 5.04 -12.10 1.05
N GLU A 17 4.00 -12.73 0.53
CA GLU A 17 3.98 -13.24 -0.84
C GLU A 17 3.58 -12.13 -1.83
N SER A 18 2.64 -11.27 -1.41
CA SER A 18 2.18 -10.13 -2.19
C SER A 18 1.65 -9.01 -1.26
N ALA A 19 1.51 -7.80 -1.82
CA ALA A 19 0.92 -6.66 -1.13
C ALA A 19 -0.02 -5.85 -2.04
N LEU A 20 -1.08 -5.32 -1.44
CA LEU A 20 -1.92 -4.29 -2.02
C LEU A 20 -1.71 -2.97 -1.27
N ILE A 21 -1.36 -1.92 -2.00
CA ILE A 21 -1.25 -0.56 -1.49
C ILE A 21 -2.31 0.31 -2.16
N VAL A 22 -3.08 1.03 -1.35
CA VAL A 22 -4.13 1.95 -1.82
C VAL A 22 -3.83 3.35 -1.30
N SER A 23 -3.76 4.34 -2.19
CA SER A 23 -3.69 5.76 -1.83
C SER A 23 -5.02 6.46 -2.10
N VAL A 24 -5.26 7.59 -1.42
CA VAL A 24 -6.41 8.47 -1.66
C VAL A 24 -5.89 9.83 -2.10
N SER A 25 -6.33 10.30 -3.26
CA SER A 25 -5.82 11.52 -3.92
C SER A 25 -5.84 12.77 -3.01
N THR A 26 -6.81 12.84 -2.09
CA THR A 26 -7.03 13.97 -1.17
C THR A 26 -6.54 13.72 0.26
N ASP A 27 -5.90 12.59 0.56
CA ASP A 27 -5.32 12.37 1.90
C ASP A 27 -4.15 13.34 2.13
N ILE A 28 -4.25 14.15 3.18
CA ILE A 28 -3.22 15.10 3.60
C ILE A 28 -2.42 14.61 4.80
N LEU A 29 -2.92 13.62 5.54
CA LEU A 29 -2.23 13.02 6.68
C LEU A 29 -1.21 12.00 6.22
N PHE A 30 -1.57 11.22 5.21
CA PHE A 30 -0.71 10.24 4.55
C PHE A 30 -0.80 10.44 3.03
N PRO A 31 -0.10 11.43 2.46
CA PRO A 31 -0.29 11.82 1.07
C PRO A 31 0.09 10.74 0.05
N PRO A 32 -0.56 10.68 -1.14
CA PRO A 32 -0.39 9.63 -2.15
C PRO A 32 1.04 9.22 -2.48
N HIS A 33 1.96 10.19 -2.50
CA HIS A 33 3.38 9.91 -2.78
C HIS A 33 4.02 9.00 -1.73
N GLN A 34 3.60 9.06 -0.47
CA GLN A 34 4.14 8.19 0.58
C GLN A 34 3.68 6.74 0.41
N GLN A 35 2.44 6.50 -0.02
CA GLN A 35 1.99 5.15 -0.34
C GLN A 35 2.69 4.63 -1.59
N LYS A 36 2.90 5.49 -2.59
CA LYS A 36 3.69 5.13 -3.75
C LYS A 36 5.13 4.74 -3.37
N ASP A 37 5.78 5.51 -2.50
CA ASP A 37 7.13 5.21 -2.01
C ASP A 37 7.17 3.86 -1.28
N LEU A 38 6.14 3.54 -0.48
CA LEU A 38 6.00 2.23 0.17
C LEU A 38 5.81 1.10 -0.84
N ALA A 39 4.97 1.30 -1.85
CA ALA A 39 4.76 0.30 -2.91
C ALA A 39 6.05 0.04 -3.71
N ASP A 40 6.80 1.10 -4.01
CA ASP A 40 8.09 1.01 -4.69
C ASP A 40 9.14 0.32 -3.80
N LEU A 41 9.08 0.52 -2.47
CA LEU A 41 9.96 -0.15 -1.52
C LEU A 41 9.67 -1.66 -1.42
N LEU A 42 8.40 -2.05 -1.29
CA LEU A 42 8.00 -3.47 -1.27
C LEU A 42 8.37 -4.19 -2.56
N ASN A 43 8.15 -3.55 -3.71
CA ASN A 43 8.59 -4.07 -5.01
C ASN A 43 10.12 -4.25 -5.08
N LYS A 44 10.90 -3.30 -4.56
CA LYS A 44 12.38 -3.43 -4.50
C LYS A 44 12.83 -4.57 -3.60
N SER A 45 12.04 -4.92 -2.59
CA SER A 45 12.27 -6.08 -1.71
C SER A 45 11.85 -7.41 -2.33
N GLY A 46 11.36 -7.42 -3.57
CA GLY A 46 10.93 -8.64 -4.26
C GLY A 46 9.52 -9.11 -3.92
N ILE A 47 8.72 -8.28 -3.24
CA ILE A 47 7.32 -8.57 -2.92
C ILE A 47 6.44 -8.09 -4.08
N GLU A 48 5.62 -8.98 -4.64
CA GLU A 48 4.68 -8.62 -5.69
C GLU A 48 3.66 -7.60 -5.16
N THR A 49 3.76 -6.35 -5.62
CA THR A 49 2.97 -5.25 -5.04
C THR A 49 2.10 -4.58 -6.08
N THR A 50 0.79 -4.57 -5.83
CA THR A 50 -0.18 -3.77 -6.59
C THR A 50 -0.39 -2.43 -5.90
N HIS A 51 -0.32 -1.33 -6.65
CA HIS A 51 -0.64 0.02 -6.16
C HIS A 51 -1.75 0.64 -7.01
N LEU A 52 -2.74 1.22 -6.35
CA LEU A 52 -3.78 2.03 -6.98
C LEU A 52 -4.08 3.28 -6.15
N GLU A 53 -4.56 4.30 -6.83
CA GLU A 53 -5.01 5.55 -6.23
C GLU A 53 -6.51 5.71 -6.44
N ILE A 54 -7.24 6.00 -5.35
CA ILE A 54 -8.67 6.30 -5.36
C ILE A 54 -8.85 7.81 -5.33
N ASP A 55 -9.60 8.33 -6.30
CA ASP A 55 -10.05 9.72 -6.27
C ASP A 55 -11.31 9.84 -5.41
N CYS A 56 -11.15 10.33 -4.19
CA CYS A 56 -12.23 10.45 -3.22
C CYS A 56 -12.07 11.75 -2.41
N PRO A 57 -13.15 12.51 -2.14
CA PRO A 57 -13.07 13.76 -1.38
C PRO A 57 -12.91 13.57 0.14
N HIS A 58 -13.01 12.35 0.65
CA HIS A 58 -13.01 12.06 2.09
C HIS A 58 -11.60 11.99 2.70
N GLY A 59 -10.55 12.12 1.89
CA GLY A 59 -9.16 12.08 2.35
C GLY A 59 -8.86 10.82 3.12
N HIS A 60 -8.23 10.98 4.29
CA HIS A 60 -7.81 9.87 5.13
C HIS A 60 -8.93 8.92 5.51
N ASP A 61 -10.11 9.43 5.85
CA ASP A 61 -11.21 8.57 6.33
C ASP A 61 -11.89 7.79 5.20
N ALA A 62 -11.49 7.97 3.93
CA ALA A 62 -12.12 7.29 2.80
C ALA A 62 -12.11 5.76 2.94
N PHE A 63 -11.05 5.16 3.51
CA PHE A 63 -11.00 3.71 3.72
C PHE A 63 -12.03 3.20 4.74
N LEU A 64 -12.60 4.08 5.58
CA LEU A 64 -13.63 3.74 6.56
C LEU A 64 -15.04 4.00 6.05
N ILE A 65 -15.24 5.03 5.22
CA ILE A 65 -16.58 5.54 4.88
C ILE A 65 -16.93 5.44 3.40
N ASP A 66 -15.96 5.20 2.52
CA ASP A 66 -16.16 5.03 1.08
C ASP A 66 -16.08 3.54 0.68
N GLU A 67 -17.02 2.77 1.21
CA GLU A 67 -17.16 1.34 0.91
C GLU A 67 -17.29 1.07 -0.60
N HIS A 68 -17.89 2.01 -1.35
CA HIS A 68 -18.13 1.85 -2.77
C HIS A 68 -16.82 1.72 -3.57
N ASN A 69 -15.80 2.50 -3.21
CA ASN A 69 -14.50 2.45 -3.89
C ASN A 69 -13.53 1.46 -3.24
N PHE A 70 -13.56 1.28 -1.91
CA PHE A 70 -12.60 0.41 -1.21
C PHE A 70 -12.96 -1.08 -1.23
N CYS A 71 -14.23 -1.43 -1.02
CA CYS A 71 -14.61 -2.84 -0.89
C CYS A 71 -14.32 -3.68 -2.15
N PRO A 72 -14.63 -3.21 -3.39
CA PRO A 72 -14.34 -3.99 -4.60
C PRO A 72 -12.84 -4.25 -4.77
N VAL A 73 -12.02 -3.22 -4.54
CA VAL A 73 -10.56 -3.29 -4.63
C VAL A 73 -9.98 -4.35 -3.67
N ILE A 74 -10.43 -4.34 -2.42
CA ILE A 74 -9.99 -5.31 -1.41
C ILE A 74 -10.50 -6.71 -1.76
N ALA A 75 -11.75 -6.84 -2.19
CA ALA A 75 -12.34 -8.12 -2.55
C ALA A 75 -11.65 -8.76 -3.76
N ASP A 76 -11.34 -7.98 -4.80
CA ASP A 76 -10.64 -8.43 -5.99
C ASP A 76 -9.23 -8.92 -5.65
N TYR A 77 -8.50 -8.16 -4.83
CA TYR A 77 -7.16 -8.55 -4.40
C TYR A 77 -7.19 -9.85 -3.57
N LEU A 78 -8.06 -9.92 -2.56
CA LEU A 78 -8.20 -11.12 -1.72
C LEU A 78 -8.72 -12.34 -2.50
N GLY A 79 -9.46 -12.14 -3.58
CA GLY A 79 -9.90 -13.21 -4.47
C GLY A 79 -8.86 -13.65 -5.50
N SER A 80 -7.78 -12.86 -5.68
CA SER A 80 -6.68 -13.14 -6.60
C SER A 80 -5.49 -13.87 -5.95
N ILE A 81 -5.47 -13.93 -4.62
CA ILE A 81 -4.51 -14.69 -3.81
C ILE A 81 -5.13 -16.01 -3.34
#